data_AF-A0A8S3VKM4-F1
#
_entry.id   AF-A0A8S3VKM4-F1
#
_cell.length_a   1.000
_cell.length_b   1.000
_cell.length_c   1.000
_cell.angle_alpha   90.00
_cell.angle_beta   90.00
_cell.angle_gamma   90.00
#
_symmetry.space_group_name_H-M   'P 1'
#
loop_
_entity.id
_entity.type
_entity.pdbx_description
1 polymer ?
#
loop_
_entity_poly.entity_id
_entity_poly.type
_entity_poly.pdbx_seq_one_letter_code
_entity_poly.pdbx_strand_id
1 'polypeptide(L)'
;MIGVSIVQSCFRHGQRYNLYCSSHDVVLCSTCVDQHRLCLKVIPLDEATVNAKRSTALADLEDTIIGALQNVGKIIKDQESASTTFKKQEVKIRNSITETRDKLNKHLDCLEQILVQDLTAKSNNCKSANWKTLQNLKLANQRLEHLKQETEQMKMLGSNLQVFLELEKLTVAEEIKSVKSSVSKIKLYKISFE
;
A
#
# COMPACT_ATOMS: atom_id res chain seq x y z
N MET A 1 -40.39 -26.51 6.69
CA MET A 1 -41.82 -26.39 7.04
C MET A 1 -42.02 -27.03 8.40
N ILE A 2 -42.26 -26.23 9.45
CA ILE A 2 -42.66 -26.76 10.76
C ILE A 2 -44.14 -27.13 10.58
N GLY A 3 -44.41 -28.43 10.38
CA GLY A 3 -45.79 -28.91 10.33
C GLY A 3 -46.40 -28.76 11.72
N VAL A 4 -47.39 -27.88 11.86
CA VAL A 4 -48.14 -27.78 13.11
C VAL A 4 -49.02 -29.04 13.21
N SER A 5 -48.64 -29.98 14.07
CA SER A 5 -49.48 -31.14 14.39
C SER A 5 -50.64 -30.66 15.28
N ILE A 6 -51.85 -30.64 14.73
CA ILE A 6 -53.04 -30.24 15.49
C ILE A 6 -53.40 -31.37 16.46
N VAL A 7 -53.16 -31.17 17.75
CA VAL A 7 -53.55 -32.11 18.81
C VAL A 7 -55.01 -31.88 19.19
N GLN A 8 -55.88 -32.82 18.82
CA GLN A 8 -57.33 -32.69 19.04
C GLN A 8 -57.82 -33.25 20.38
N SER A 9 -56.98 -34.00 21.09
CA SER A 9 -57.34 -34.70 22.33
C SER A 9 -56.46 -34.29 23.50
N CYS A 10 -57.07 -34.29 24.69
CA CYS A 10 -56.42 -34.06 25.95
C CYS A 10 -55.35 -35.12 26.21
N PHE A 11 -54.12 -34.67 26.39
CA PHE A 11 -52.99 -35.55 26.66
C PHE A 11 -53.18 -36.42 27.91
N ARG A 12 -53.85 -35.88 28.94
CA ARG A 12 -54.04 -36.55 30.23
C ARG A 12 -55.21 -37.54 30.25
N HIS A 13 -56.27 -37.27 29.48
CA HIS A 13 -57.52 -38.01 29.58
C HIS A 13 -57.96 -38.68 28.27
N GLY A 14 -57.23 -38.46 27.16
CA GLY A 14 -57.53 -39.02 25.84
C GLY A 14 -58.80 -38.48 25.16
N GLN A 15 -59.58 -37.66 25.86
CA GLN A 15 -60.84 -37.09 25.38
C GLN A 15 -60.61 -35.87 24.48
N ARG A 16 -61.51 -35.64 23.52
CA ARG A 16 -61.44 -34.49 22.61
C ARG A 16 -61.56 -33.17 23.39
N TYR A 17 -60.78 -32.17 22.99
CA TYR A 17 -60.97 -30.80 23.48
C TYR A 17 -62.28 -30.22 22.92
N ASN A 18 -63.14 -29.72 23.81
CA ASN A 18 -64.46 -29.21 23.45
C ASN A 18 -64.85 -27.93 24.23
N LEU A 19 -64.03 -27.52 25.19
CA LEU A 19 -64.25 -26.33 26.02
C LEU A 19 -63.01 -25.43 26.00
N TYR A 20 -63.20 -24.14 26.27
CA TYR A 20 -62.15 -23.15 26.41
C TYR A 20 -62.37 -22.33 27.68
N CYS A 21 -61.32 -22.19 28.50
CA CYS A 21 -61.33 -21.36 29.69
C CYS A 21 -60.59 -20.05 29.43
N SER A 22 -61.32 -18.94 29.31
CA SER A 22 -60.73 -17.63 29.03
C SER A 22 -59.95 -17.02 30.20
N SER A 23 -60.21 -17.47 31.44
CA SER A 23 -59.45 -17.02 32.63
C SER A 23 -58.00 -17.52 32.63
N HIS A 24 -57.73 -18.62 31.95
CA HIS A 24 -56.43 -19.29 31.94
C HIS A 24 -55.86 -19.48 30.53
N ASP A 25 -56.60 -19.08 29.50
CA ASP A 25 -56.26 -19.23 28.08
C ASP A 25 -55.89 -20.66 27.67
N VAL A 26 -56.71 -21.63 28.09
CA VAL A 26 -56.48 -23.07 27.82
C VAL A 26 -57.70 -23.77 27.25
N VAL A 27 -57.45 -24.75 26.38
CA VAL A 27 -58.46 -25.70 25.90
C VAL A 27 -58.61 -26.88 26.86
N LEU A 28 -59.85 -27.31 27.09
CA LEU A 28 -60.20 -28.32 28.09
C LEU A 28 -61.04 -29.43 27.44
N CYS A 29 -60.85 -30.67 27.91
CA CYS A 29 -61.81 -31.75 27.70
C CYS A 29 -62.85 -31.73 28.82
N SER A 30 -63.89 -32.58 28.69
CA SER A 30 -64.95 -32.69 29.69
C SER A 30 -64.47 -33.11 31.08
N THR A 31 -63.32 -33.76 31.21
CA THR A 31 -62.74 -34.10 32.53
C THR A 31 -61.92 -32.95 33.12
N CYS A 32 -61.20 -32.18 32.29
CA CYS A 32 -60.37 -31.09 32.76
C CYS A 32 -61.19 -29.91 33.31
N VAL A 33 -62.43 -29.73 32.87
CA VAL A 33 -63.29 -28.64 33.34
C VAL A 33 -63.56 -28.69 34.84
N ASP A 34 -63.46 -29.86 35.48
CA ASP A 34 -63.68 -30.02 36.91
C ASP A 34 -62.69 -29.21 37.76
N GLN A 35 -61.46 -29.06 37.27
CA GLN A 35 -60.43 -28.23 37.90
C GLN A 35 -60.65 -26.73 37.64
N HIS A 36 -61.56 -26.39 36.73
CA HIS A 36 -61.90 -25.03 36.32
C HIS A 36 -63.33 -24.63 36.70
N ARG A 37 -64.01 -25.36 37.59
CA ARG A 37 -65.40 -25.08 38.02
C ARG A 37 -65.60 -23.69 38.62
N LEU A 38 -64.56 -23.12 39.23
CA LEU A 38 -64.58 -21.76 39.79
C LEU A 38 -64.25 -20.68 38.75
N CYS A 39 -63.89 -21.06 37.52
CA CYS A 39 -63.64 -20.11 36.45
C CYS A 39 -64.96 -19.59 35.90
N LEU A 40 -65.17 -18.28 35.97
CA LEU A 40 -66.44 -17.64 35.58
C LEU A 40 -66.71 -17.66 34.07
N LYS A 41 -65.72 -18.03 33.24
CA LYS A 41 -65.79 -17.91 31.78
C LYS A 41 -65.20 -19.12 31.06
N VAL A 42 -65.85 -20.27 31.27
CA VAL A 42 -65.66 -21.47 30.44
C VAL A 42 -66.77 -21.52 29.40
N ILE A 43 -66.39 -21.56 28.13
CA ILE A 43 -67.33 -21.60 27.00
C ILE A 43 -67.03 -22.79 26.08
N PRO A 44 -67.98 -23.23 25.25
CA PRO A 44 -67.71 -24.19 24.19
C PRO A 44 -66.56 -23.73 23.28
N LEU A 45 -65.66 -24.64 22.92
CA LEU A 45 -64.51 -24.34 22.07
C LEU A 45 -64.95 -23.82 20.70
N ASP A 46 -66.07 -24.31 20.17
CA ASP A 46 -66.64 -23.83 18.91
C ASP A 46 -67.06 -22.35 19.01
N GLU A 47 -67.64 -21.94 20.13
CA GLU A 47 -68.02 -20.55 20.39
C GLU A 47 -66.78 -19.66 20.56
N ALA A 48 -65.77 -20.12 21.31
CA ALA A 48 -64.47 -19.45 21.40
C ALA A 48 -63.81 -19.29 20.03
N THR A 49 -63.89 -20.32 19.18
CA THR A 49 -63.34 -20.31 17.83
C THR A 49 -64.08 -19.33 16.92
N VAL A 50 -65.41 -19.27 17.01
CA VAL A 50 -66.20 -18.28 16.26
C VAL A 50 -65.85 -16.86 16.72
N ASN A 51 -65.71 -16.63 18.02
CA ASN A 51 -65.32 -15.33 18.56
C ASN A 51 -63.91 -14.93 18.11
N ALA A 52 -62.94 -15.85 18.16
CA ALA A 52 -61.58 -15.62 17.67
C ALA A 52 -61.56 -15.32 16.16
N LYS A 53 -62.32 -16.09 15.36
CA LYS A 53 -62.43 -15.87 13.90
C LYS A 53 -63.15 -14.57 13.53
N ARG A 54 -64.06 -14.09 14.37
CA ARG A 54 -64.74 -12.79 14.20
C ARG A 54 -63.91 -11.61 14.70
N SER A 55 -62.91 -11.86 15.55
CA SER A 55 -62.00 -10.82 16.01
C SER A 55 -61.09 -10.34 14.88
N THR A 56 -60.67 -9.08 14.94
CA THR A 56 -59.68 -8.53 14.01
C THR A 56 -58.29 -9.08 14.25
N ALA A 57 -58.04 -9.75 15.39
CA ALA A 57 -56.70 -10.14 15.81
C ALA A 57 -55.95 -11.02 14.79
N LEU A 58 -56.67 -11.89 14.06
CA LEU A 58 -56.06 -12.69 12.98
C LEU A 58 -55.72 -11.84 11.76
N ALA A 59 -56.58 -10.88 11.40
CA ALA A 59 -56.32 -9.94 10.31
C ALA A 59 -55.17 -8.98 10.67
N ASP A 60 -55.17 -8.43 11.89
CA ASP A 60 -54.11 -7.56 12.40
C ASP A 60 -52.74 -8.29 12.43
N LEU A 61 -52.75 -9.58 12.81
CA LEU A 61 -51.56 -10.43 12.77
C LEU A 61 -51.09 -10.69 11.34
N GLU A 62 -52.01 -11.01 10.43
CA GLU A 62 -51.71 -11.19 9.00
C GLU A 62 -51.10 -9.92 8.39
N ASP A 63 -51.72 -8.76 8.63
CA ASP A 63 -51.22 -7.46 8.18
C ASP A 63 -49.83 -7.15 8.77
N THR A 64 -49.62 -7.45 10.05
CA THR A 64 -48.32 -7.30 10.70
C THR A 64 -47.26 -8.18 10.06
N ILE A 65 -47.60 -9.45 9.76
CA ILE A 65 -46.69 -10.39 9.08
C ILE A 65 -46.38 -9.90 7.66
N ILE A 66 -47.38 -9.45 6.91
CA ILE A 66 -47.19 -8.91 5.55
C ILE A 66 -46.28 -7.68 5.59
N GLY A 67 -46.52 -6.75 6.51
CA GLY A 67 -45.68 -5.57 6.69
C GLY A 67 -44.24 -5.94 7.07
N ALA A 68 -44.06 -6.90 7.97
CA ALA A 68 -42.74 -7.41 8.33
C ALA A 68 -42.02 -8.04 7.14
N LEU A 69 -42.71 -8.87 6.35
CA LEU A 69 -42.16 -9.49 5.14
C LEU A 69 -41.71 -8.45 4.10
N GLN A 70 -42.52 -7.41 3.88
CA GLN A 70 -42.17 -6.33 2.96
C GLN A 70 -40.94 -5.55 3.44
N ASN A 71 -40.87 -5.23 4.73
CA ASN A 71 -39.74 -4.53 5.33
C ASN A 71 -38.46 -5.35 5.25
N VAL A 72 -38.50 -6.64 5.60
CA VAL A 72 -37.36 -7.54 5.48
C VAL A 72 -36.93 -7.69 4.02
N GLY A 73 -37.89 -7.83 3.09
CA GLY A 73 -37.61 -7.88 1.66
C GLY A 73 -36.91 -6.62 1.14
N LYS A 74 -37.28 -5.44 1.65
CA LYS A 74 -36.60 -4.18 1.35
C LYS A 74 -35.17 -4.16 1.89
N ILE A 75 -34.98 -4.54 3.15
CA ILE A 75 -33.65 -4.59 3.79
C ILE A 75 -32.71 -5.52 3.01
N ILE A 76 -33.19 -6.68 2.56
CA ILE A 76 -32.41 -7.61 1.74
C ILE A 76 -31.95 -6.92 0.45
N LYS A 77 -32.85 -6.28 -0.29
CA LYS A 77 -32.52 -5.57 -1.53
C LYS A 77 -31.52 -4.43 -1.29
N ASP A 78 -31.72 -3.66 -0.22
CA ASP A 78 -30.82 -2.56 0.13
C ASP A 78 -29.41 -3.09 0.46
N GLN A 79 -29.31 -4.24 1.14
CA GLN A 79 -28.02 -4.89 1.43
C GLN A 79 -27.34 -5.46 0.18
N GLU A 80 -28.09 -6.08 -0.73
CA GLU A 80 -27.54 -6.56 -2.00
C GLU A 80 -26.98 -5.42 -2.86
N SER A 81 -27.71 -4.29 -2.90
CA SER A 81 -27.28 -3.05 -3.55
C SER A 81 -26.03 -2.46 -2.92
N ALA A 82 -26.01 -2.37 -1.58
CA ALA A 82 -24.86 -1.86 -0.83
C ALA A 82 -23.63 -2.73 -1.06
N SER A 83 -23.76 -4.05 -0.99
CA SER A 83 -22.67 -5.00 -1.26
C SER A 83 -22.07 -4.81 -2.66
N THR A 84 -22.93 -4.65 -3.67
CA THR A 84 -22.51 -4.40 -5.04
C THR A 84 -21.77 -3.06 -5.17
N THR A 85 -22.26 -2.03 -4.50
CA THR A 85 -21.64 -0.69 -4.48
C THR A 85 -20.27 -0.73 -3.80
N PHE A 86 -20.14 -1.41 -2.67
CA PHE A 86 -18.87 -1.58 -1.97
C PHE A 86 -17.84 -2.29 -2.84
N LYS A 87 -18.21 -3.37 -3.55
CA LYS A 87 -17.30 -4.04 -4.50
C LYS A 87 -16.82 -3.10 -5.61
N LYS A 88 -17.72 -2.29 -6.18
CA LYS A 88 -17.34 -1.29 -7.19
C LYS A 88 -16.39 -0.23 -6.64
N GLN A 89 -16.64 0.24 -5.42
CA GLN A 89 -15.77 1.21 -4.75
C GLN A 89 -14.39 0.60 -4.44
N GLU A 90 -14.33 -0.63 -3.98
CA GLU A 90 -13.08 -1.36 -3.74
C GLU A 90 -12.21 -1.43 -5.00
N VAL A 91 -12.81 -1.83 -6.13
CA VAL A 91 -12.11 -1.87 -7.42
C VAL A 91 -11.63 -0.47 -7.83
N LYS A 92 -12.46 0.56 -7.67
CA LYS A 92 -12.09 1.95 -7.99
C LYS A 92 -10.90 2.43 -7.15
N ILE A 93 -10.91 2.16 -5.85
CA ILE A 93 -9.83 2.51 -4.93
C ILE A 93 -8.54 1.76 -5.33
N ARG A 94 -8.64 0.45 -5.59
CA ARG A 94 -7.50 -0.37 -6.03
C ARG A 94 -6.86 0.19 -7.30
N ASN A 95 -7.67 0.54 -8.30
CA ASN A 95 -7.19 1.13 -9.55
C ASN A 95 -6.52 2.49 -9.31
N SER A 96 -7.11 3.35 -8.49
CA SER A 96 -6.53 4.66 -8.15
C SER A 96 -5.17 4.54 -7.45
N ILE A 97 -5.00 3.53 -6.58
CA ILE A 97 -3.72 3.24 -5.92
C ILE A 97 -2.68 2.80 -6.97
N THR A 98 -3.06 1.90 -7.88
CA THR A 98 -2.17 1.42 -8.96
C THR A 98 -1.74 2.58 -9.86
N GLU A 99 -2.67 3.40 -10.33
CA GLU A 99 -2.37 4.55 -11.19
C GLU A 99 -1.43 5.56 -10.50
N THR A 100 -1.64 5.81 -9.21
CA THR A 100 -0.77 6.69 -8.42
C THR A 100 0.64 6.10 -8.32
N ARG A 101 0.74 4.79 -8.05
CA ARG A 101 2.03 4.10 -7.98
C ARG A 101 2.77 4.16 -9.30
N ASP A 102 2.09 3.94 -10.41
CA ASP A 102 2.70 3.98 -11.75
C ASP A 102 3.21 5.39 -12.10
N LYS A 103 2.47 6.44 -11.72
CA LYS A 103 2.92 7.83 -11.89
C LYS A 103 4.17 8.13 -11.05
N LEU A 104 4.19 7.66 -9.81
CA LEU A 104 5.32 7.86 -8.90
C LEU A 104 6.58 7.14 -9.42
N ASN A 105 6.44 5.88 -9.84
CA ASN A 105 7.54 5.11 -10.42
C ASN A 105 8.11 5.78 -11.67
N LYS A 106 7.25 6.22 -12.61
CA LYS A 106 7.69 6.97 -13.80
C LYS A 106 8.45 8.23 -13.45
N HIS A 107 8.05 8.93 -12.39
CA HIS A 107 8.75 10.12 -11.95
C HIS A 107 10.13 9.78 -11.35
N LEU A 108 10.22 8.72 -10.55
CA LEU A 108 11.49 8.23 -10.02
C LEU A 108 12.44 7.79 -11.13
N ASP A 109 11.95 7.05 -12.14
CA ASP A 109 12.75 6.62 -13.28
C ASP A 109 13.33 7.82 -14.05
N CYS A 110 12.53 8.88 -14.22
CA CYS A 110 12.97 10.12 -14.86
C CYS A 110 14.06 10.83 -14.05
N LEU A 111 13.89 10.92 -12.72
CA LEU A 111 14.90 11.51 -11.84
C LEU A 111 16.20 10.70 -11.84
N GLU A 112 16.10 9.38 -11.80
CA GLU A 112 17.26 8.49 -11.92
C GLU A 112 18.01 8.75 -13.23
N GLN A 113 17.28 8.82 -14.35
CA GLN A 113 17.88 9.07 -15.66
C GLN A 113 18.62 10.42 -15.71
N ILE A 114 18.04 11.48 -15.15
CA ILE A 114 18.68 12.81 -15.07
C ILE A 114 19.97 12.71 -14.25
N LEU A 115 19.92 12.08 -13.08
CA LEU A 115 21.10 11.95 -12.21
C LEU A 115 22.20 11.12 -12.87
N VAL A 116 21.85 10.05 -13.58
CA VAL A 116 22.81 9.21 -14.32
C VAL A 116 23.43 9.99 -15.48
N GLN A 117 22.65 10.79 -16.21
CA GLN A 117 23.17 11.66 -17.27
C GLN A 117 24.15 12.70 -16.73
N ASP A 118 23.80 13.38 -15.64
CA ASP A 118 24.66 14.36 -14.96
C ASP A 118 25.96 13.74 -14.46
N LEU A 119 25.87 12.57 -13.83
CA LEU A 119 27.04 11.83 -13.35
C LEU A 119 27.96 11.44 -14.53
N THR A 120 27.37 10.97 -15.62
CA THR A 120 28.11 10.58 -16.83
C THR A 120 28.80 11.79 -17.45
N ALA A 121 28.12 12.93 -17.56
CA ALA A 121 28.70 14.17 -18.06
C ALA A 121 29.87 14.64 -17.20
N LYS A 122 29.72 14.65 -15.86
CA LYS A 122 30.80 14.97 -14.93
C LYS A 122 31.98 13.99 -15.04
N SER A 123 31.71 12.70 -15.15
CA SER A 123 32.74 11.66 -15.32
C SER A 123 33.54 11.88 -16.60
N ASN A 124 32.87 12.15 -17.72
CA ASN A 124 33.52 12.41 -19.01
C ASN A 124 34.36 13.70 -18.98
N ASN A 125 33.85 14.76 -18.36
CA ASN A 125 34.60 16.01 -18.17
C ASN A 125 35.86 15.78 -17.33
N CYS A 126 35.76 15.03 -16.23
CA CYS A 126 36.90 14.67 -15.40
C CYS A 126 37.93 13.82 -16.16
N LYS A 127 37.48 12.80 -16.90
CA LYS A 127 38.35 11.97 -17.75
C LYS A 127 39.10 12.80 -18.79
N SER A 128 38.40 13.73 -19.46
CA SER A 128 39.00 14.63 -20.45
C SER A 128 40.04 15.56 -19.82
N ALA A 129 39.74 16.16 -18.66
CA ALA A 129 40.68 16.99 -17.92
C ALA A 129 41.92 16.19 -17.47
N ASN A 130 41.72 14.99 -16.93
CA ASN A 130 42.81 14.11 -16.53
C ASN A 130 43.67 13.69 -17.72
N TRP A 131 43.07 13.40 -18.87
CA TRP A 131 43.79 13.06 -20.08
C TRP A 131 44.68 14.21 -20.56
N LYS A 132 44.15 15.45 -20.57
CA LYS A 132 44.94 16.66 -20.91
C LYS A 132 46.11 16.84 -19.95
N THR A 133 45.87 16.71 -18.65
CA THR A 133 46.93 16.79 -17.63
C THR A 133 48.00 15.72 -17.86
N LEU A 134 47.60 14.48 -18.15
CA LEU A 134 48.54 13.40 -18.43
C LEU A 134 49.40 13.68 -19.67
N GLN A 135 48.81 14.21 -20.75
CA GLN A 135 49.56 14.60 -21.95
C GLN A 135 50.58 15.70 -21.66
N ASN A 136 50.18 16.73 -20.91
CA ASN A 136 51.07 17.80 -20.50
C ASN A 136 52.26 17.27 -19.66
N LEU A 137 51.98 16.35 -18.74
CA LEU A 137 53.02 15.71 -17.92
C LEU A 137 53.96 14.85 -18.77
N LYS A 138 53.45 14.09 -19.75
CA LYS A 138 54.29 13.32 -20.68
C LYS A 138 55.21 14.22 -21.49
N LEU A 139 54.70 15.34 -22.01
CA LEU A 139 55.50 16.31 -22.76
C LEU A 139 56.57 16.96 -21.87
N ALA A 140 56.22 17.35 -20.64
CA ALA A 140 57.16 17.89 -19.68
C ALA A 140 58.27 16.88 -19.34
N ASN A 141 57.91 15.60 -19.15
CA ASN A 141 58.88 14.54 -18.90
C ASN A 141 59.84 14.33 -20.07
N GLN A 142 59.34 14.36 -21.31
CA GLN A 142 60.18 14.28 -22.51
C GLN A 142 61.19 15.44 -22.59
N ARG A 143 60.75 16.67 -22.30
CA ARG A 143 61.64 17.84 -22.27
C ARG A 143 62.71 17.72 -21.18
N LEU A 144 62.33 17.27 -19.99
CA LEU A 144 63.28 17.03 -18.90
C LEU A 144 64.32 15.97 -19.26
N GLU A 145 63.92 14.89 -19.93
CA GLU A 145 64.87 13.86 -20.37
C GLU A 145 65.82 14.39 -21.44
N HIS A 146 65.35 15.22 -22.37
CA HIS A 146 66.21 15.89 -23.35
C HIS A 146 67.22 16.82 -22.69
N LEU A 147 66.77 17.72 -21.80
CA LEU A 147 67.65 18.63 -21.06
C LEU A 147 68.70 17.86 -20.23
N LYS A 148 68.30 16.74 -19.63
CA LYS A 148 69.22 15.85 -18.92
C LYS A 148 70.30 15.30 -19.86
N GLN A 149 69.93 14.79 -21.04
CA GLN A 149 70.88 14.29 -22.04
C GLN A 149 71.82 15.40 -22.53
N GLU A 150 71.32 16.61 -22.80
CA GLU A 150 72.15 17.76 -23.18
C GLU A 150 73.15 18.13 -22.07
N THR A 151 72.70 18.11 -20.82
CA THR A 151 73.55 18.37 -19.65
C THR A 151 74.64 17.31 -19.50
N GLU A 152 74.30 16.04 -19.69
CA GLU A 152 75.26 14.92 -19.68
C GLU A 152 76.29 15.05 -20.82
N GLN A 153 75.86 15.41 -22.02
CA GLN A 153 76.76 15.65 -23.16
C GLN A 153 77.69 16.84 -22.91
N MET A 154 77.17 17.97 -22.42
CA MET A 154 77.98 19.14 -22.06
C MET A 154 79.02 18.80 -20.98
N LYS A 155 78.65 18.00 -19.98
CA LYS A 155 79.59 17.54 -18.95
C LYS A 155 80.75 16.70 -19.54
N MET A 156 80.47 15.89 -20.56
CA MET A 156 81.45 14.98 -21.15
C MET A 156 82.32 15.63 -22.23
N LEU A 157 81.75 16.52 -23.03
CA LEU A 157 82.35 17.02 -24.27
C LEU A 157 82.47 18.56 -24.33
N GLY A 158 81.85 19.28 -23.39
CA GLY A 158 81.84 20.73 -23.37
C GLY A 158 83.18 21.33 -22.93
N SER A 159 83.54 22.47 -23.51
CA SER A 159 84.68 23.26 -23.01
C SER A 159 84.38 23.84 -21.62
N ASN A 160 85.41 24.09 -20.81
CA ASN A 160 85.25 24.67 -19.47
C ASN A 160 84.40 25.96 -19.48
N LEU A 161 84.55 26.79 -20.52
CA LEU A 161 83.77 28.03 -20.67
C LEU A 161 82.28 27.75 -20.97
N GLN A 162 81.97 26.76 -21.82
CA GLN A 162 80.58 26.37 -22.10
C GLN A 162 79.89 25.79 -20.87
N VAL A 163 80.57 24.91 -20.14
CA VAL A 163 80.02 24.33 -18.91
C VAL A 163 79.77 25.42 -17.86
N PHE A 164 80.70 26.38 -17.71
CA PHE A 164 80.54 27.50 -16.77
C PHE A 164 79.36 28.41 -17.13
N LEU A 165 79.26 28.84 -18.39
CA LEU A 165 78.18 29.72 -18.84
C LEU A 165 76.79 29.08 -18.70
N GLU A 166 76.69 27.76 -18.92
CA GLU A 166 75.40 27.08 -18.84
C GLU A 166 74.97 26.78 -17.40
N LEU A 167 75.92 26.52 -16.50
CA LEU A 167 75.66 26.44 -15.06
C LEU A 167 75.12 27.76 -14.50
N GLU A 168 75.67 28.90 -14.95
CA GLU A 168 75.22 30.23 -14.53
C GLU A 168 73.76 30.49 -14.96
N LYS A 169 73.38 30.10 -16.18
CA LYS A 169 71.99 30.19 -16.65
C LYS A 169 71.04 29.28 -15.87
N LEU A 170 71.48 28.08 -15.49
CA LEU A 170 70.66 27.13 -14.73
C LEU A 170 70.41 27.59 -13.28
N THR A 171 71.36 28.28 -12.65
CA THR A 171 71.14 28.92 -11.33
C THR A 171 70.08 30.03 -11.37
N VAL A 172 69.82 30.59 -12.54
CA VAL A 172 68.81 31.63 -12.78
C VAL A 172 67.46 31.05 -13.25
N ALA A 173 67.42 29.80 -13.72
CA ALA A 173 66.23 29.22 -14.33
C ALA A 173 65.11 28.86 -13.32
N GLU A 174 64.05 29.67 -13.33
CA GLU A 174 62.78 29.50 -12.59
C GLU A 174 61.99 28.23 -12.99
N GLU A 175 62.38 27.55 -14.06
CA GLU A 175 61.67 26.40 -14.65
C GLU A 175 61.66 25.17 -13.73
N ILE A 176 62.73 24.92 -12.96
CA ILE A 176 62.78 23.82 -11.99
C ILE A 176 61.82 24.10 -10.81
N LYS A 177 61.68 25.36 -10.37
CA LYS A 177 60.69 25.77 -9.36
C LYS A 177 59.25 25.59 -9.85
N SER A 178 58.99 25.93 -11.12
CA SER A 178 57.68 25.78 -11.78
C SER A 178 57.20 24.33 -11.84
N VAL A 179 58.09 23.39 -12.22
CA VAL A 179 57.76 21.95 -12.25
C VAL A 179 57.49 21.41 -10.84
N LYS A 180 58.32 21.77 -9.85
CA LYS A 180 58.16 21.34 -8.45
C LYS A 180 56.83 21.82 -7.84
N SER A 181 56.42 23.04 -8.17
CA SER A 181 55.10 23.62 -7.80
C SER A 181 53.94 22.84 -8.42
N SER A 182 54.03 22.51 -9.71
CA SER A 182 52.99 21.79 -10.44
C SER A 182 52.79 20.36 -9.93
N VAL A 183 53.87 19.66 -9.57
CA VAL A 183 53.82 18.32 -8.95
C VAL A 183 53.20 18.35 -7.55
N SER A 184 53.44 19.42 -6.79
CA SER A 184 52.87 19.60 -5.44
C SER A 184 51.35 19.77 -5.48
N LYS A 185 50.82 20.46 -6.51
CA LYS A 185 49.37 20.63 -6.72
C LYS A 185 48.66 19.33 -7.09
N ILE A 186 49.33 18.40 -7.78
CA ILE A 186 48.78 17.09 -8.14
C ILE A 186 48.61 16.19 -6.90
N LYS A 187 49.50 16.28 -5.90
CA LYS A 187 49.35 15.53 -4.64
C LYS A 187 48.13 15.96 -3.82
N LEU A 188 47.72 17.22 -3.91
CA LEU A 188 46.57 17.74 -3.15
C LEU A 188 45.22 17.22 -3.68
N TYR A 189 45.09 16.95 -4.98
CA TYR A 189 43.86 16.39 -5.56
C TYR A 189 43.59 14.93 -5.18
N LYS A 190 44.56 14.22 -4.60
CA LYS A 190 44.39 12.82 -4.16
C LYS A 190 43.70 12.70 -2.78
N ILE A 191 43.46 13.82 -2.07
CA ILE A 191 42.93 13.84 -0.69
C ILE A 191 41.45 14.31 -0.64
N SER A 192 40.84 14.71 -1.76
CA SER A 192 39.47 15.29 -1.75
C SER A 192 38.34 14.29 -2.05
N PHE A 193 38.59 12.99 -1.90
CA PHE A 193 37.60 11.92 -2.01
C PHE A 193 37.75 10.97 -0.81
N GLU A 194 37.48 11.48 0.39
CA GLU A 194 37.08 10.71 1.58
C GLU A 194 35.85 11.38 2.18
#